data_AF-A0A2N5GXI8-F1
#
_entry.id   AF-A0A2N5GXI8-F1
#
_cell.length_a   1.000
_cell.length_b   1.000
_cell.length_c   1.000
_cell.angle_alpha   90.00
_cell.angle_beta   90.00
_cell.angle_gamma   90.00
#
_symmetry.space_group_name_H-M   'P 1'
#
loop_
_entity.id
_entity.type
_entity.pdbx_description
1 polymer ?
#
loop_
_entity_poly.entity_id
_entity_poly.type
_entity_poly.pdbx_seq_one_letter_code
_entity_poly.pdbx_strand_id
1 'polypeptide(L)' 'MEFIRPMGVLEDCALPFCAQTNDLAPLFVAEAYDNVEKKIKEVRLDSYRGKWVILFFYASDFTFV' A
#
# COMPACT_ATOMS: atom_id res chain seq x y z
N MET A 1 0.40 2.35 27.76
CA MET A 1 0.81 3.67 27.25
C MET A 1 -0.30 4.10 26.32
N GLU A 2 -1.34 4.71 26.90
CA GLU A 2 -2.55 5.12 26.18
C GLU A 2 -2.26 6.44 25.49
N PHE A 3 -2.30 6.46 24.16
CA PHE A 3 -2.14 7.69 23.38
C PHE A 3 -3.47 8.46 23.47
N ILE A 4 -3.58 9.35 24.46
CA ILE A 4 -4.70 10.28 24.58
C ILE A 4 -4.63 11.22 23.37
N ARG A 5 -5.50 11.02 22.38
CA ARG A 5 -5.67 11.97 21.27
C ARG A 5 -6.25 13.26 21.86
N PRO A 6 -5.64 14.43 21.61
CA PRO A 6 -6.26 15.70 21.99
C PRO A 6 -7.57 15.84 21.19
N MET A 7 -8.65 16.09 21.92
CA MET A 7 -10.01 16.26 21.42
C MET A 7 -10.08 17.57 20.63
N GLY A 8 -9.64 17.59 19.37
CA GLY A 8 -9.59 18.85 18.62
C GLY A 8 -8.99 18.85 17.21
N VAL A 9 -8.74 17.71 16.57
CA VAL A 9 -8.39 17.68 15.13
C VAL A 9 -9.24 16.62 14.45
N LEU A 10 -10.51 16.96 14.17
CA LEU A 10 -11.27 16.32 13.11
C LEU A 10 -11.04 17.15 11.84
N GLU A 11 -9.80 17.14 11.33
CA GLU A 11 -9.62 17.41 9.91
C GLU A 11 -9.94 16.08 9.21
N ASP A 12 -11.23 15.92 8.89
CA ASP A 12 -11.66 14.94 7.89
C ASP A 12 -10.76 15.15 6.68
N CYS A 13 -9.98 14.13 6.35
CA CYS A 13 -9.02 14.24 5.28
C CYS A 13 -9.78 14.47 3.96
N ALA A 14 -9.89 15.73 3.52
CA ALA A 14 -10.70 16.15 2.37
C ALA A 14 -10.04 15.81 1.01
N LEU A 15 -9.12 14.85 1.00
CA LEU A 15 -8.45 14.37 -0.22
C LEU A 15 -9.00 12.99 -0.58
N PRO A 16 -9.19 12.69 -1.87
CA PRO A 16 -9.87 11.45 -2.31
C PRO A 16 -9.14 10.15 -1.95
N PHE A 17 -7.89 10.21 -1.45
CA PHE A 17 -7.03 9.05 -1.24
C PHE A 17 -6.20 9.12 0.06
N CYS A 18 -6.86 9.37 1.20
CA CYS A 18 -6.18 9.29 2.49
C CYS A 18 -6.17 7.86 3.02
N ALA A 19 -4.98 7.30 3.21
CA ALA A 19 -4.77 6.01 3.87
C ALA A 19 -4.27 6.24 5.30
N GLN A 20 -5.04 5.81 6.29
CA GLN A 20 -4.64 5.81 7.70
C GLN A 20 -4.12 4.42 8.11
N THR A 21 -3.36 4.36 9.20
CA THR A 21 -2.75 3.11 9.69
C THR A 21 -3.75 2.03 10.12
N ASN A 22 -4.96 2.44 10.49
CA ASN A 22 -6.03 1.53 10.93
C ASN A 22 -7.02 1.20 9.80
N ASP A 23 -6.85 1.79 8.62
CA ASP A 23 -7.72 1.51 7.48
C ASP A 23 -7.35 0.16 6.85
N LEU A 24 -8.33 -0.47 6.22
CA LEU A 24 -8.04 -1.59 5.33
C LEU A 24 -7.25 -1.07 4.13
N ALA A 25 -6.10 -1.70 3.87
CA ALA A 25 -5.29 -1.37 2.70
C ALA A 25 -6.12 -1.47 1.42
N PRO A 26 -6.07 -0.46 0.52
CA PRO A 26 -6.80 -0.47 -0.74
C PRO A 26 -6.44 -1.69 -1.59
N LEU A 27 -7.46 -2.39 -2.10
CA LEU A 27 -7.23 -3.52 -2.99
C LEU A 27 -6.65 -3.02 -4.33
N PHE A 28 -5.66 -3.77 -4.84
CA PHE A 28 -5.13 -3.57 -6.17
C PHE A 28 -4.99 -4.91 -6.89
N VAL A 29 -5.03 -4.82 -8.22
CA VAL A 29 -4.68 -5.88 -9.15
C VAL A 29 -3.74 -5.27 -10.17
N ALA A 30 -2.60 -5.91 -10.42
CA ALA A 30 -1.59 -5.41 -11.33
C ALA A 30 -0.83 -6.54 -12.00
N GLU A 31 -0.25 -6.27 -13.16
CA GLU A 31 0.74 -7.16 -13.77
C GLU A 31 2.11 -6.90 -13.13
N ALA A 32 2.80 -7.96 -12.72
CA ALA A 32 4.13 -7.90 -12.14
C ALA A 32 5.04 -8.96 -12.75
N TYR A 33 6.33 -8.64 -12.86
CA TYR A 33 7.35 -9.58 -13.30
C TYR A 33 7.78 -10.51 -12.16
N ASP A 34 7.60 -11.82 -12.35
CA ASP A 34 8.06 -12.86 -11.43
C ASP A 34 9.51 -13.26 -11.77
N ASN A 35 10.44 -12.99 -10.85
CA ASN A 35 11.86 -13.26 -11.07
C ASN A 35 12.22 -14.76 -11.03
N VAL A 36 11.37 -15.61 -10.44
CA VAL A 36 11.60 -17.06 -10.37
C VAL A 36 11.11 -17.72 -11.66
N GLU A 37 9.89 -17.40 -12.08
CA GLU A 37 9.27 -17.99 -13.27
C GLU A 37 9.60 -17.23 -14.56
N LYS A 38 10.29 -16.09 -14.47
CA LYS A 38 10.73 -15.25 -15.60
C LYS A 38 9.59 -14.83 -16.52
N LYS A 39 8.41 -14.55 -15.95
CA LYS A 39 7.20 -14.19 -16.71
C LYS A 39 6.37 -13.13 -16.00
N ILE A 40 5.50 -12.47 -16.76
CA ILE A 40 4.48 -11.57 -16.21
C ILE A 40 3.34 -12.40 -15.60
N LYS A 41 2.89 -12.00 -14.42
CA LYS A 41 1.74 -12.58 -13.72
C LYS A 41 0.84 -11.49 -13.17
N GLU A 42 -0.45 -11.80 -13.06
CA GLU A 42 -1.38 -10.98 -12.27
C GLU A 42 -1.09 -11.18 -10.76
N VAL A 43 -0.89 -10.07 -10.05
CA VAL A 43 -0.80 -10.03 -8.59
C VAL A 43 -2.01 -9.30 -8.02
N ARG A 44 -2.56 -9.84 -6.94
CA ARG A 44 -3.72 -9.29 -6.24
C ARG A 44 -3.38 -9.18 -4.76
N LEU A 45 -3.71 -8.04 -4.14
CA LEU A 45 -3.43 -7.85 -2.71
C LEU A 45 -4.18 -8.87 -1.83
N ASP A 46 -5.40 -9.24 -2.21
CA ASP A 46 -6.22 -10.21 -1.47
C ASP A 46 -5.64 -11.62 -1.44
N SER A 47 -4.85 -12.02 -2.46
CA SER A 47 -4.15 -13.30 -2.49
C SER A 47 -3.08 -13.44 -1.40
N TYR A 48 -2.67 -12.34 -0.75
CA TYR A 48 -1.66 -12.33 0.31
C TYR A 48 -2.25 -12.30 1.73
N ARG A 49 -3.57 -12.46 1.90
CA ARG A 49 -4.19 -12.53 3.24
C ARG A 49 -3.53 -13.61 4.11
N GLY A 50 -3.32 -13.28 5.39
CA GLY A 50 -2.59 -14.13 6.33
C GLY A 50 -1.05 -14.00 6.27
N LYS A 51 -0.52 -13.16 5.38
CA LYS A 51 0.90 -12.80 5.31
C LYS A 51 1.09 -11.31 5.53
N TRP A 52 2.24 -10.92 6.08
CA TRP A 52 2.66 -9.52 6.08
C TRP A 52 3.09 -9.12 4.67
N VAL A 53 2.61 -7.96 4.22
CA VAL A 53 2.92 -7.40 2.90
C VAL A 53 3.53 -6.02 3.11
N ILE A 54 4.70 -5.80 2.50
CA ILE A 54 5.33 -4.49 2.41
C ILE A 54 5.18 -4.02 0.97
N LEU A 55 4.38 -2.97 0.76
CA LEU A 55 4.21 -2.32 -0.54
C LEU A 55 4.93 -0.96 -0.50
N PHE A 56 5.82 -0.72 -1.45
CA PHE A 56 6.50 0.57 -1.60
C PHE A 56 6.38 1.03 -3.05
N PHE A 57 6.36 2.36 -3.23
CA PHE A 57 6.33 3.00 -4.54
C PHE A 57 7.66 3.71 -4.77
N TYR A 58 8.12 3.70 -6.01
CA TYR A 58 9.29 4.46 -6.46
C TYR A 58 8.92 5.27 -7.71
N ALA A 59 9.66 6.34 -7.98
CA ALA A 59 9.23 7.36 -8.94
C ALA A 59 9.30 6.92 -10.41
N SER A 60 10.38 6.26 -10.82
CA SER A 60 10.60 5.84 -12.21
C SER A 60 11.65 4.75 -12.30
N ASP A 61 11.58 3.94 -13.35
CA ASP A 61 12.64 3.02 -13.76
C ASP A 61 13.82 3.80 -14.37
N PHE A 62 15.02 3.21 -14.29
CA PHE A 62 16.26 3.67 -14.95
C PHE A 62 16.65 5.13 -14.68
N THR A 63 16.62 5.56 -13.42
CA THR A 63 17.17 6.85 -13.02
C THR A 63 18.70 6.84 -13.07
N PHE A 64 19.31 8.00 -13.33
CA PHE A 64 20.76 8.18 -13.25
C PHE A 64 21.25 7.94 -11.81
N VAL A 65 22.39 7.27 -11.66
CA VAL A 65 23.11 7.01 -10.40
C VAL A 65 24.48 7.64 -10.48
#